data_AF-A0A3S4HVA3-F1
#
_entry.id   AF-A0A3S4HVA3-F1
#
_cell.length_a   1.000
_cell.length_b   1.000
_cell.length_c   1.000
_cell.angle_alpha   90.00
_cell.angle_beta   90.00
_cell.angle_gamma   90.00
#
_symmetry.space_group_name_H-M   'P 1'
#
loop_
_entity.id
_entity.type
_entity.pdbx_description
1 polymer ?
#
loop_
_entity_poly.entity_id
_entity_poly.type
_entity_poly.pdbx_seq_one_letter_code
_entity_poly.pdbx_strand_id
1 'polypeptide(L)' 'MTDEETQRTLQLKDPMPLLIIKQTLFDRQKKPIEYSESFCRSDMYEFISED' A
#
# COMPACT_ATOMS: atom_id res chain seq x y z
N MET A 1 8.72 -2.66 -11.18
CA MET A 1 9.47 -1.46 -10.77
C MET A 1 8.43 -0.44 -10.31
N THR A 2 8.65 0.22 -9.17
CA THR A 2 7.77 1.32 -8.73
C THR A 2 7.90 2.48 -9.72
N ASP A 3 6.80 3.09 -10.12
CA ASP A 3 6.83 4.25 -11.03
C ASP A 3 7.54 5.45 -10.38
N GLU A 4 7.95 6.42 -11.21
CA GLU A 4 8.69 7.61 -10.75
C GLU A 4 7.89 8.46 -9.75
N GLU A 5 6.57 8.46 -9.85
CA GLU A 5 5.68 9.23 -8.96
C GLU A 5 5.69 8.65 -7.54
N THR A 6 5.61 7.33 -7.41
CA THR A 6 5.71 6.59 -6.16
C THR A 6 7.09 6.80 -5.52
N GLN A 7 8.16 6.74 -6.31
CA GLN A 7 9.52 6.96 -5.82
C GLN A 7 9.71 8.36 -5.22
N ARG A 8 9.18 9.40 -5.88
CA ARG A 8 9.25 10.78 -5.40
C ARG A 8 8.40 10.99 -4.16
N THR A 9 7.15 10.51 -4.17
CA THR A 9 6.19 10.69 -3.07
C THR A 9 6.70 10.03 -1.79
N LEU A 10 7.29 8.84 -1.90
CA LEU A 10 7.82 8.09 -0.75
C LEU A 10 9.27 8.43 -0.40
N GLN A 11 9.94 9.30 -1.18
CA GLN A 11 11.34 9.68 -1.00
C GLN A 11 12.24 8.44 -0.85
N LEU A 12 12.10 7.49 -1.77
CA LEU A 12 12.85 6.23 -1.72
C LEU A 12 14.34 6.49 -1.92
N LYS A 13 15.17 5.85 -1.09
CA LYS A 13 16.61 5.83 -1.26
C LYS A 13 16.98 4.58 -2.05
N ASP A 14 17.57 4.77 -3.23
CA ASP A 14 17.99 3.68 -4.12
C ASP A 14 16.84 2.71 -4.47
N PRO A 15 17.06 1.67 -5.30
CA PRO A 15 16.05 0.63 -5.52
C PRO A 15 15.74 -0.10 -4.20
N MET A 16 14.56 0.17 -3.64
CA MET A 16 14.12 -0.37 -2.35
C MET A 16 12.83 -1.19 -2.51
N PRO A 17 12.70 -2.37 -1.87
CA PRO A 17 11.43 -3.10 -1.83
C PRO A 17 10.36 -2.29 -1.10
N LEU A 18 9.11 -2.41 -1.55
CA LEU A 18 7.94 -1.83 -0.91
C LEU A 18 6.95 -2.93 -0.52
N LEU A 19 6.24 -2.69 0.58
CA LEU A 19 5.02 -3.41 0.90
C LEU A 19 3.85 -2.69 0.19
N ILE A 20 3.10 -3.42 -0.63
CA ILE A 20 1.94 -2.87 -1.35
C ILE A 20 0.69 -3.57 -0.82
N ILE A 21 -0.22 -2.79 -0.24
CA ILE A 21 -1.49 -3.30 0.29
C ILE A 21 -2.61 -2.81 -0.63
N LYS A 22 -3.34 -3.74 -1.25
CA LYS A 22 -4.52 -3.46 -2.07
C LYS A 22 -5.77 -3.88 -1.32
N GLN A 23 -6.70 -2.97 -1.11
CA GLN A 23 -7.90 -3.22 -0.31
C GLN A 23 -9.15 -2.77 -1.06
N THR A 24 -10.20 -3.57 -0.94
CA THR A 24 -11.55 -3.21 -1.36
C THR A 24 -12.44 -3.24 -0.12
N LEU A 25 -13.03 -2.11 0.22
CA LEU A 25 -13.99 -2.00 1.30
C LEU A 25 -15.38 -2.33 0.76
N PHE A 26 -16.13 -3.14 1.50
CA PHE A 26 -17.50 -3.51 1.17
C PHE A 26 -18.46 -3.00 2.25
N ASP A 27 -19.66 -2.59 1.84
CA ASP A 27 -20.75 -2.33 2.76
C ASP A 27 -21.37 -3.63 3.31
N ARG A 28 -22.40 -3.49 4.15
CA ARG A 28 -23.11 -4.63 4.76
C ARG A 28 -23.82 -5.54 3.75
N GLN A 29 -24.08 -5.06 2.53
CA GLN A 29 -24.70 -5.82 1.44
C GLN A 29 -23.65 -6.44 0.51
N LYS A 30 -22.36 -6.40 0.88
CA LYS A 30 -21.22 -6.83 0.06
C LYS A 30 -21.07 -6.03 -1.23
N LYS A 31 -21.55 -4.78 -1.26
CA LYS A 31 -21.28 -3.88 -2.37
C LYS A 31 -19.95 -3.17 -2.12
N PRO A 32 -19.03 -3.14 -3.10
CA PRO A 32 -17.78 -2.38 -2.95
C PRO A 32 -18.10 -0.89 -2.84
N ILE A 33 -17.53 -0.23 -1.84
CA ILE A 33 -17.70 1.21 -1.60
C ILE A 33 -16.39 1.99 -1.71
N GLU A 34 -15.25 1.31 -1.61
CA GLU A 34 -13.93 1.93 -1.73
C GLU A 34 -12.91 0.94 -2.30
N TYR A 35 -11.96 1.46 -3.07
CA TYR A 35 -10.74 0.77 -3.46
C TYR A 35 -9.54 1.63 -3.10
N SER A 36 -8.53 1.04 -2.47
CA SER A 36 -7.31 1.73 -2.10
C SER A 36 -6.07 0.88 -2.37
N GLU A 37 -4.98 1.55 -2.76
CA GLU A 37 -3.63 0.98 -2.83
C GLU A 37 -2.71 1.79 -1.92
N SER A 38 -2.12 1.13 -0.93
CA SER A 38 -1.14 1.75 -0.02
C SER A 38 0.25 1.23 -0.35
N PHE A 39 1.17 2.15 -0.62
CA PHE A 39 2.57 1.87 -0.89
C PHE A 39 3.40 2.23 0.34
N CYS A 40 3.88 1.21 1.04
CA CYS A 40 4.57 1.35 2.31
C CYS A 40 6.06 1.05 2.13
N ARG A 41 6.90 1.95 2.64
CA ARG A 41 8.34 1.73 2.71
C ARG A 41 8.66 0.57 3.63
N SER A 42 9.30 -0.48 3.10
CA SER A 42 9.61 -1.69 3.88
C SER A 42 10.61 -1.46 5.01
N ASP A 43 11.38 -0.36 4.99
CA ASP A 43 12.27 0.03 6.08
C ASP A 43 11.58 0.83 7.19
N MET A 44 10.33 1.24 7.00
CA MET A 44 9.58 2.07 7.95
C MET A 44 8.29 1.43 8.46
N TYR A 45 7.71 0.48 7.71
CA TYR A 45 6.41 -0.10 7.99
C TYR A 45 6.48 -1.63 8.05
N GLU A 46 5.74 -2.17 9.01
CA GLU A 46 5.47 -3.60 9.16
C GLU A 46 3.95 -3.80 9.14
N PHE A 47 3.48 -4.87 8.50
CA PHE A 47 2.08 -5.26 8.52
C PHE A 47 1.87 -6.32 9.60
N ILE A 48 0.94 -6.05 10.51
CA ILE A 48 0.55 -6.98 11.57
C ILE A 48 -0.93 -7.32 11.34
N SER A 49 -1.25 -8.60 11.24
CA SER A 49 -2.63 -9.08 11.24
C SER A 49 -3.10 -9.29 12.67
N GLU A 50 -4.36 -8.99 12.93
CA GLU A 50 -5.05 -9.48 14.13
C GLU A 50 -5.43 -10.95 13.91
N ASP A 51 -5.28 -11.78 14.95
CA ASP A 51 -5.71 -13.19 14.97
C ASP A 51 -7.25 -13.33 15.04
#